data_AF-A0AAU5A8Q5-F1
#
_entry.id   AF-A0AAU5A8Q5-F1
#
_cell.length_a   1.000
_cell.length_b   1.000
_cell.length_c   1.000
_cell.angle_alpha   90.00
_cell.angle_beta   90.00
_cell.angle_gamma   90.00
#
_symmetry.space_group_name_H-M   'P 1'
#
loop_
_entity.id
_entity.type
_entity.pdbx_description
1 polymer ?
#
loop_
_entity_poly.entity_id
_entity_poly.type
_entity_poly.pdbx_seq_one_letter_code
_entity_poly.pdbx_strand_id
1 'polypeptide(L)'
;MTDTADASSAPAPDELHRLSPRDESRVALALTLRQLADATLDAVPVEPDPAPGDLLRVALELQRRAEDVVREAVVAERERGTTWNQIGDAAGITRQSAHEKWYGDVHAWAATGRSALPPHLKTLEVTAEADVRYAVLRPDRPHAITSGLDAVRFPGSHAYEASLRTRGSALHTRRTDLDTQAQRLNDEYGTLHAQGPAAPSTVVGDTFVMLATHRGHADAVRANRLAIATVHDEIAAVYDQLVTAEPSLAEEHRIQADWHRDASEQTRDHADLLSAGESR
;
A
#
# COMPACT_ATOMS: atom_id res chain seq x y z
N MET A 1 19.02 0.89 -48.79
CA MET A 1 18.94 0.44 -47.39
C MET A 1 17.92 1.32 -46.73
N THR A 2 16.69 0.83 -46.68
CA THR A 2 15.49 1.56 -46.27
C THR A 2 15.36 1.48 -44.76
N ASP A 3 15.18 2.65 -44.17
CA ASP A 3 14.98 2.94 -42.77
C ASP A 3 13.62 2.37 -42.32
N THR A 4 13.63 1.33 -41.50
CA THR A 4 12.41 0.75 -40.92
C THR A 4 12.16 1.46 -39.60
N ALA A 5 11.38 2.54 -39.68
CA ALA A 5 10.81 3.20 -38.51
C ALA A 5 9.93 2.20 -37.76
N ASP A 6 10.37 1.85 -36.55
CA ASP A 6 9.65 1.01 -35.61
C ASP A 6 8.38 1.77 -35.17
N ALA A 7 7.25 1.38 -35.76
CA ALA A 7 5.96 1.96 -35.46
C ALA A 7 5.59 1.61 -34.02
N SER A 8 5.65 2.63 -33.17
CA SER A 8 5.03 2.70 -31.86
C SER A 8 3.61 2.12 -31.91
N SER A 9 3.47 0.84 -31.58
CA SER A 9 2.18 0.18 -31.40
C SER A 9 1.41 0.89 -30.30
N ALA A 10 0.29 1.52 -30.66
CA ALA A 10 -0.65 2.03 -29.68
C ALA A 10 -1.18 0.85 -28.84
N PRO A 11 -1.25 0.98 -27.51
CA PRO A 11 -1.81 -0.06 -26.65
C PRO A 11 -3.25 -0.37 -27.04
N ALA A 12 -3.65 -1.63 -26.88
CA ALA A 12 -4.98 -2.09 -27.25
C ALA A 12 -6.06 -1.33 -26.44
N PRO A 13 -7.23 -1.03 -27.03
CA PRO A 13 -8.29 -0.26 -26.38
C PRO A 13 -8.85 -0.88 -25.09
N ASP A 14 -8.56 -2.16 -24.82
CA ASP A 14 -8.90 -2.84 -23.57
C ASP A 14 -8.03 -2.42 -22.37
N GLU A 15 -6.86 -1.82 -22.58
CA GLU A 15 -5.96 -1.37 -21.51
C GLU A 15 -6.34 0.00 -20.89
N LEU A 16 -7.36 0.69 -21.42
CA LEU A 16 -7.81 2.01 -20.94
C LEU A 16 -8.84 1.95 -19.78
N HIS A 17 -8.88 0.87 -19.01
CA HIS A 17 -9.89 0.70 -17.96
C HIS A 17 -9.59 1.48 -16.66
N ARG A 18 -8.34 1.89 -16.44
CA ARG A 18 -7.91 2.61 -15.22
C ARG A 18 -7.31 3.97 -15.54
N LEU A 19 -7.78 5.00 -14.83
CA LEU A 19 -7.30 6.38 -14.95
C LEU A 19 -5.94 6.56 -14.30
N SER A 20 -5.27 7.71 -14.38
CA SER A 20 -4.03 7.95 -13.59
C SER A 20 -4.27 7.75 -12.08
N PRO A 21 -3.28 7.35 -11.25
CA PRO A 21 -3.47 7.21 -9.81
C PRO A 21 -4.04 8.47 -9.14
N ARG A 22 -3.64 9.63 -9.67
CA ARG A 22 -4.16 10.92 -9.25
C ARG A 22 -5.65 11.10 -9.56
N ASP A 23 -6.10 10.71 -10.75
CA ASP A 23 -7.53 10.73 -11.07
C ASP A 23 -8.30 9.66 -10.30
N GLU A 24 -7.75 8.46 -10.13
CA GLU A 24 -8.33 7.39 -9.32
C GLU A 24 -8.57 7.87 -7.87
N SER A 25 -7.58 8.47 -7.20
CA SER A 25 -7.78 9.00 -5.83
C SER A 25 -8.84 10.11 -5.76
N ARG A 26 -8.95 10.97 -6.78
CA ARG A 26 -10.02 11.99 -6.86
C ARG A 26 -11.39 11.36 -7.06
N VAL A 27 -11.46 10.28 -7.82
CA VAL A 27 -12.69 9.51 -8.00
C VAL A 27 -13.07 8.80 -6.70
N ALA A 28 -12.12 8.19 -5.99
CA ALA A 28 -12.36 7.60 -4.68
C ALA A 28 -12.96 8.64 -3.72
N LEU A 29 -12.33 9.82 -3.60
CA LEU A 29 -12.86 10.94 -2.82
C LEU A 29 -14.28 11.36 -3.26
N ALA A 30 -14.51 11.52 -4.57
CA ALA A 30 -15.83 11.92 -5.09
C ALA A 30 -16.92 10.89 -4.78
N LEU A 31 -16.60 9.58 -4.89
CA LEU A 31 -17.53 8.51 -4.57
C LEU A 31 -17.82 8.44 -3.07
N THR A 32 -16.82 8.62 -2.22
CA THR A 32 -17.00 8.66 -0.75
C THR A 32 -17.81 9.88 -0.31
N LEU A 33 -17.57 11.05 -0.92
CA LEU A 33 -18.41 12.24 -0.72
C LEU A 33 -19.87 11.99 -1.13
N ARG A 34 -20.09 11.29 -2.26
CA ARG A 34 -21.44 10.90 -2.69
C ARG A 34 -22.11 9.98 -1.66
N GLN A 35 -21.39 8.97 -1.17
CA GLN A 35 -21.91 8.06 -0.16
C GLN A 35 -22.26 8.77 1.16
N LEU A 36 -21.49 9.80 1.56
CA LEU A 36 -21.83 10.65 2.70
C LEU A 36 -23.08 11.49 2.42
N ALA A 37 -23.19 12.08 1.22
CA ALA A 37 -24.35 12.87 0.83
C ALA A 37 -25.63 12.01 0.80
N ASP A 38 -25.58 10.82 0.21
CA ASP A 38 -26.69 9.86 0.18
C ASP A 38 -27.10 9.48 1.61
N ALA A 39 -26.14 9.09 2.47
CA ALA A 39 -26.42 8.77 3.88
C ALA A 39 -27.01 9.95 4.67
N THR A 40 -26.57 11.18 4.36
CA THR A 40 -27.11 12.38 5.00
C THR A 40 -28.55 12.63 4.56
N LEU A 41 -28.86 12.46 3.26
CA LEU A 41 -30.22 12.59 2.73
C LEU A 41 -31.16 11.52 3.31
N ASP A 42 -30.68 10.29 3.46
CA ASP A 42 -31.42 9.19 4.09
C ASP A 42 -31.70 9.46 5.59
N ALA A 43 -30.89 10.28 6.24
CA ALA A 43 -31.06 10.68 7.64
C ALA A 43 -31.97 11.91 7.83
N VAL A 44 -32.39 12.59 6.75
CA VAL A 44 -33.27 13.78 6.83
C VAL A 44 -34.69 13.46 7.31
N PRO A 45 -35.37 12.39 6.84
CA PRO A 45 -36.71 12.07 7.30
C PRO A 45 -36.77 11.93 8.83
N VAL A 46 -37.75 12.61 9.44
CA VAL A 46 -37.99 12.47 10.88
C VAL A 46 -38.77 11.18 11.12
N GLU A 47 -38.10 10.19 11.68
CA GLU A 47 -38.76 8.96 12.15
C GLU A 47 -39.72 9.32 13.30
N PRO A 48 -41.03 8.99 13.21
CA PRO A 48 -42.01 9.39 14.22
C PRO A 48 -41.76 8.78 15.61
N ASP A 49 -41.11 7.61 15.71
CA ASP A 49 -40.88 6.93 16.99
C ASP A 49 -39.55 6.14 17.00
N PRO A 50 -38.38 6.80 16.98
CA PRO A 50 -37.10 6.13 16.99
C PRO A 50 -36.89 5.40 18.33
N ALA A 51 -36.37 4.17 18.28
CA ALA A 51 -35.99 3.46 19.50
C ALA A 51 -34.86 4.22 20.24
N PRO A 52 -34.73 4.06 21.57
CA PRO A 52 -33.67 4.72 22.33
C PRO A 52 -32.28 4.48 21.71
N GLY A 53 -31.59 5.58 21.39
CA GLY A 53 -30.25 5.57 20.80
C GLY A 53 -30.19 5.49 19.27
N ASP A 54 -31.30 5.34 18.54
CA ASP A 54 -31.31 5.31 17.07
C ASP A 54 -30.72 6.59 16.48
N LEU A 55 -31.15 7.74 16.98
CA LEU A 55 -30.68 9.05 16.54
C LEU A 55 -29.15 9.22 16.74
N LEU A 56 -28.63 8.75 17.87
CA LEU A 56 -27.19 8.79 18.15
C LEU A 56 -26.43 7.86 17.20
N ARG A 57 -26.96 6.66 16.92
CA ARG A 57 -26.35 5.72 15.97
C ARG A 57 -26.27 6.28 14.55
N VAL A 58 -27.32 6.98 14.11
CA VAL A 58 -27.32 7.71 12.83
C VAL A 58 -26.23 8.80 12.83
N ALA A 59 -26.16 9.63 13.87
CA ALA A 59 -25.15 10.67 13.97
C ALA A 59 -23.70 10.12 13.96
N LEU A 60 -23.44 9.03 14.68
CA LEU A 60 -22.13 8.38 14.72
C LEU A 60 -21.75 7.72 13.38
N GLU A 61 -22.72 7.16 12.64
CA GLU A 61 -22.49 6.66 11.28
C GLU A 61 -22.09 7.81 10.33
N LEU A 62 -22.80 8.94 10.38
CA LEU A 62 -22.45 10.12 9.57
C LEU A 62 -21.07 10.67 9.94
N GLN A 63 -20.72 10.69 11.23
CA GLN A 63 -19.38 11.07 11.68
C GLN A 63 -18.30 10.15 11.07
N ARG A 64 -18.48 8.83 11.15
CA ARG A 64 -17.52 7.87 10.56
C ARG A 64 -17.37 8.07 9.04
N ARG A 65 -18.47 8.29 8.32
CA ARG A 65 -18.41 8.60 6.87
C ARG A 65 -17.70 9.90 6.57
N ALA A 66 -17.88 10.92 7.41
CA ALA A 66 -17.13 12.17 7.27
C ALA A 66 -15.63 11.96 7.52
N GLU A 67 -15.26 11.10 8.47
CA GLU A 67 -13.86 10.70 8.68
C GLU A 67 -13.32 9.94 7.46
N ASP A 68 -14.10 9.07 6.82
CA ASP A 68 -13.71 8.39 5.57
C ASP A 68 -13.43 9.39 4.45
N VAL A 69 -14.26 10.44 4.29
CA VAL A 69 -14.00 11.53 3.34
C VAL A 69 -12.66 12.20 3.61
N VAL A 70 -12.31 12.44 4.88
CA VAL A 70 -11.01 13.04 5.23
C VAL A 70 -9.86 12.13 4.83
N ARG A 71 -9.98 10.81 5.06
CA ARG A 71 -8.94 9.84 4.68
C ARG A 71 -8.72 9.83 3.16
N GLU A 72 -9.79 9.78 2.38
CA GLU A 72 -9.71 9.85 0.92
C GLU A 72 -9.16 11.18 0.41
N ALA A 73 -9.48 12.29 1.09
CA ALA A 73 -8.93 13.60 0.75
C ALA A 73 -7.42 13.65 0.98
N VAL A 74 -6.92 13.07 2.08
CA VAL A 74 -5.49 12.96 2.35
C VAL A 74 -4.79 12.13 1.28
N VAL A 75 -5.36 10.99 0.88
CA VAL A 75 -4.83 10.17 -0.22
C VAL A 75 -4.76 10.97 -1.52
N ALA A 76 -5.84 11.66 -1.91
CA ALA A 76 -5.86 12.49 -3.11
C ALA A 76 -4.85 13.65 -3.07
N GLU A 77 -4.62 14.23 -1.90
CA GLU A 77 -3.60 15.26 -1.68
C GLU A 77 -2.18 14.70 -1.81
N ARG A 78 -1.89 13.54 -1.21
CA ARG A 78 -0.60 12.85 -1.39
C ARG A 78 -0.35 12.49 -2.85
N GLU A 79 -1.37 12.04 -3.57
CA GLU A 79 -1.27 11.75 -5.00
C GLU A 79 -1.02 12.97 -5.88
N ARG A 80 -1.37 14.17 -5.38
CA ARG A 80 -1.01 15.44 -6.01
C ARG A 80 0.39 15.94 -5.62
N GLY A 81 1.10 15.22 -4.75
CA GLY A 81 2.42 15.57 -4.24
C GLY A 81 2.40 16.53 -3.04
N THR A 82 1.24 16.73 -2.40
CA THR A 82 1.14 17.57 -1.19
C THR A 82 1.87 16.90 -0.04
N THR A 83 2.82 17.60 0.58
CA THR A 83 3.68 17.05 1.65
C THR A 83 2.93 16.87 2.98
N TRP A 84 3.45 16.00 3.86
CA TRP A 84 2.92 15.82 5.21
C TRP A 84 2.91 17.12 6.05
N ASN A 85 3.86 18.03 5.82
CA ASN A 85 3.82 19.36 6.45
C ASN A 85 2.57 20.12 6.02
N GLN A 86 2.32 20.20 4.72
CA GLN A 86 1.16 20.94 4.18
C GLN A 86 -0.17 20.31 4.60
N ILE A 87 -0.24 18.97 4.68
CA ILE A 87 -1.41 18.26 5.19
C ILE A 87 -1.62 18.58 6.67
N GLY A 88 -0.56 18.56 7.48
CA GLY A 88 -0.62 18.97 8.88
C GLY A 88 -1.10 20.40 9.06
N ASP A 89 -0.52 21.34 8.30
CA ASP A 89 -0.90 22.76 8.31
C ASP A 89 -2.39 22.94 7.96
N ALA A 90 -2.88 22.27 6.90
CA ALA A 90 -4.28 22.32 6.49
C ALA A 90 -5.24 21.72 7.53
N ALA A 91 -4.79 20.72 8.29
CA ALA A 91 -5.57 20.09 9.35
C ALA A 91 -5.39 20.75 10.73
N GLY A 92 -4.50 21.74 10.86
CA GLY A 92 -4.19 22.38 12.13
C GLY A 92 -3.44 21.48 13.13
N ILE A 93 -2.67 20.50 12.65
CA ILE A 93 -1.87 19.59 13.46
C ILE A 93 -0.41 19.55 12.99
N THR A 94 0.49 18.96 13.78
CA THR A 94 1.89 18.85 13.38
C THR A 94 2.06 17.87 12.20
N ARG A 95 3.16 18.03 11.43
CA ARG A 95 3.59 17.05 10.41
C ARG A 95 3.59 15.62 10.95
N GLN A 96 4.21 15.42 12.11
CA GLN A 96 4.34 14.09 12.71
C GLN A 96 2.97 13.50 13.03
N SER A 97 2.08 14.27 13.66
CA SER A 97 0.71 13.84 13.96
C SER A 97 -0.08 13.52 12.69
N ALA A 98 0.08 14.29 11.61
CA ALA A 98 -0.55 14.01 10.32
C ALA A 98 -0.04 12.69 9.71
N HIS A 99 1.28 12.50 9.71
CA HIS A 99 1.89 11.27 9.24
C HIS A 99 1.41 10.06 10.06
N GLU A 100 1.52 10.09 11.39
CA GLU A 100 1.06 9.00 12.27
C GLU A 100 -0.43 8.68 12.05
N LYS A 101 -1.25 9.70 11.83
CA LYS A 101 -2.70 9.53 11.69
C LYS A 101 -3.12 8.92 10.34
N TRP A 102 -2.46 9.28 9.24
CA TRP A 102 -2.95 8.95 7.88
C TRP A 102 -1.96 8.18 7.00
N TYR A 103 -0.73 7.94 7.45
CA TYR A 103 0.26 7.15 6.70
C TYR A 103 -0.30 5.76 6.34
N GLY A 104 -1.01 5.12 7.28
CA GLY A 104 -1.62 3.81 7.06
C GLY A 104 -2.62 3.81 5.89
N ASP A 105 -3.43 4.87 5.75
CA ASP A 105 -4.41 4.98 4.66
C ASP A 105 -3.72 5.16 3.29
N VAL A 106 -2.67 6.00 3.24
CA VAL A 106 -1.86 6.22 2.03
C VAL A 106 -1.13 4.94 1.62
N HIS A 107 -0.59 4.21 2.60
CA HIS A 107 0.05 2.92 2.36
C HIS A 107 -0.97 1.87 1.88
N ALA A 108 -2.17 1.83 2.46
CA ALA A 108 -3.23 0.91 2.03
C ALA A 108 -3.66 1.19 0.58
N TRP A 109 -3.80 2.46 0.21
CA TRP A 109 -4.07 2.89 -1.17
C TRP A 109 -2.98 2.42 -2.15
N ALA A 110 -1.71 2.53 -1.78
CA ALA A 110 -0.62 2.00 -2.59
C ALA A 110 -0.73 0.47 -2.76
N ALA A 111 -1.01 -0.25 -1.66
CA ALA A 111 -1.11 -1.70 -1.65
C ALA A 111 -2.29 -2.25 -2.46
N THR A 112 -3.39 -1.48 -2.61
CA THR A 112 -4.53 -1.86 -3.47
C THR A 112 -4.31 -1.50 -4.95
N GLY A 113 -3.10 -1.08 -5.32
CA GLY A 113 -2.72 -0.76 -6.69
C GLY A 113 -3.25 0.60 -7.15
N ARG A 114 -3.53 1.51 -6.20
CA ARG A 114 -3.89 2.92 -6.45
C ARG A 114 -5.07 3.05 -7.41
N SER A 115 -6.15 2.35 -7.06
CA SER A 115 -7.36 2.17 -7.85
C SER A 115 -8.57 2.43 -6.98
N ALA A 116 -9.48 3.32 -7.40
CA ALA A 116 -10.69 3.62 -6.64
C ALA A 116 -11.68 2.47 -6.63
N LEU A 117 -11.64 1.66 -7.69
CA LEU A 117 -12.65 0.64 -7.96
C LEU A 117 -12.00 -0.74 -8.16
N PRO A 118 -12.77 -1.81 -7.94
CA PRO A 118 -12.38 -3.17 -8.32
C PRO A 118 -12.01 -3.30 -9.80
N PRO A 119 -11.16 -4.27 -10.19
CA PRO A 119 -10.64 -4.41 -11.56
C PRO A 119 -11.69 -4.59 -12.66
N HIS A 120 -12.89 -5.09 -12.33
CA HIS A 120 -13.95 -5.36 -13.31
C HIS A 120 -14.83 -4.15 -13.60
N LEU A 121 -14.66 -3.05 -12.87
CA LEU A 121 -15.37 -1.79 -13.11
C LEU A 121 -14.47 -0.80 -13.84
N LYS A 122 -15.07 -0.03 -14.74
CA LYS A 122 -14.39 1.05 -15.45
C LYS A 122 -14.64 2.37 -14.74
N THR A 123 -13.57 3.01 -14.31
CA THR A 123 -13.64 4.24 -13.50
C THR A 123 -14.42 5.35 -14.21
N LEU A 124 -14.20 5.56 -15.52
CA LEU A 124 -14.92 6.58 -16.27
C LEU A 124 -16.43 6.31 -16.36
N GLU A 125 -16.85 5.07 -16.56
CA GLU A 125 -18.28 4.73 -16.64
C GLU A 125 -18.97 4.97 -15.29
N VAL A 126 -18.35 4.55 -14.17
CA VAL A 126 -18.88 4.77 -12.83
C VAL A 126 -18.95 6.27 -12.49
N THR A 127 -17.95 7.06 -12.91
CA THR A 127 -17.97 8.52 -12.68
C THR A 127 -19.00 9.23 -13.54
N ALA A 128 -19.25 8.79 -14.78
CA ALA A 128 -20.28 9.34 -15.62
C ALA A 128 -21.68 9.07 -15.05
N GLU A 129 -21.91 7.89 -14.45
CA GLU A 129 -23.16 7.61 -13.74
C GLU A 129 -23.32 8.52 -12.51
N ALA A 130 -22.24 8.75 -11.76
CA ALA A 130 -22.25 9.65 -10.62
C ALA A 130 -22.56 11.11 -11.03
N ASP A 131 -22.03 11.56 -12.18
CA ASP A 131 -22.33 12.86 -12.77
C ASP A 131 -23.81 13.01 -13.12
N VAL A 132 -24.43 11.99 -13.73
CA VAL A 132 -25.87 12.01 -14.05
C VAL A 132 -26.71 12.21 -12.78
N ARG A 133 -26.36 11.52 -11.69
CA ARG A 133 -27.07 11.70 -10.41
C ARG A 133 -26.85 13.09 -9.82
N TYR A 134 -25.62 13.60 -9.86
CA TYR A 134 -25.31 14.96 -9.39
C TYR A 134 -26.09 16.02 -10.17
N ALA A 135 -26.21 15.85 -11.50
CA ALA A 135 -26.93 16.75 -12.39
C ALA A 135 -28.42 16.87 -12.05
N VAL A 136 -29.05 15.84 -11.46
CA VAL A 136 -30.45 15.92 -10.98
C VAL A 136 -30.60 16.99 -9.90
N LEU A 137 -29.62 17.12 -9.00
CA LEU A 137 -29.62 18.10 -7.91
C LEU A 137 -29.02 19.46 -8.33
N ARG A 138 -28.10 19.46 -9.29
CA ARG A 138 -27.36 20.63 -9.79
C ARG A 138 -27.24 20.61 -11.31
N PRO A 139 -28.32 20.95 -12.04
CA PRO A 139 -28.35 20.86 -13.51
C PRO A 139 -27.35 21.78 -14.22
N ASP A 140 -26.86 22.83 -13.54
CA ASP A 140 -25.86 23.76 -14.06
C ASP A 140 -24.45 23.16 -14.17
N ARG A 141 -24.23 21.97 -13.58
CA ARG A 141 -22.92 21.29 -13.55
C ARG A 141 -23.07 19.79 -13.86
N PRO A 142 -23.42 19.43 -15.11
CA PRO A 142 -23.73 18.05 -15.47
C PRO A 142 -22.52 17.09 -15.50
N HIS A 143 -21.29 17.61 -15.42
CA HIS A 143 -20.04 16.83 -15.46
C HIS A 143 -19.16 17.15 -14.25
N ALA A 144 -19.74 17.24 -13.05
CA ALA A 144 -19.09 17.74 -11.85
C ALA A 144 -17.82 16.95 -11.45
N ILE A 145 -17.78 15.66 -11.75
CA ILE A 145 -16.66 14.75 -11.48
C ILE A 145 -15.79 14.62 -12.72
N THR A 146 -16.35 14.17 -13.85
CA THR A 146 -15.56 13.82 -15.04
C THR A 146 -14.79 15.02 -15.61
N SER A 147 -15.35 16.23 -15.57
CA SER A 147 -14.66 17.43 -16.07
C SER A 147 -13.42 17.82 -15.25
N GLY A 148 -13.31 17.34 -14.01
CA GLY A 148 -12.17 17.59 -13.13
C GLY A 148 -10.99 16.62 -13.34
N LEU A 149 -11.20 15.53 -14.07
CA LEU A 149 -10.20 14.46 -14.25
C LEU A 149 -9.16 14.86 -15.30
N ASP A 150 -7.89 14.66 -14.98
CA ASP A 150 -6.77 14.99 -15.84
C ASP A 150 -6.82 14.15 -17.13
N ALA A 151 -7.31 12.90 -17.08
CA ALA A 151 -7.54 12.06 -18.27
C ALA A 151 -8.55 12.66 -19.27
N VAL A 152 -9.55 13.41 -18.80
CA VAL A 152 -10.53 14.10 -19.65
C VAL A 152 -9.97 15.42 -20.16
N ARG A 153 -9.21 16.13 -19.32
CA ARG A 153 -8.65 17.45 -19.63
C ARG A 153 -7.40 17.39 -20.50
N PHE A 154 -6.61 16.34 -20.37
CA PHE A 154 -5.29 16.16 -20.97
C PHE A 154 -5.11 14.73 -21.50
N PRO A 155 -5.85 14.31 -22.54
CA PRO A 155 -5.88 12.91 -23.00
C PRO A 155 -4.53 12.34 -23.47
N GLY A 156 -3.51 13.18 -23.69
CA GLY A 156 -2.17 12.76 -24.11
C GLY A 156 -1.27 12.17 -23.01
N SER A 157 -1.60 12.31 -21.72
CA SER A 157 -0.77 11.78 -20.62
C SER A 157 -1.00 10.29 -20.32
N HIS A 158 -2.03 9.68 -20.93
CA HIS A 158 -2.53 8.38 -20.53
C HIS A 158 -1.53 7.23 -20.74
N ALA A 159 -0.76 7.26 -21.84
CA ALA A 159 0.20 6.19 -22.13
C ALA A 159 1.37 6.19 -21.14
N TYR A 160 1.86 7.37 -20.75
CA TYR A 160 2.92 7.50 -19.75
C TYR A 160 2.46 7.03 -18.37
N GLU A 161 1.30 7.52 -17.91
CA GLU A 161 0.67 7.12 -16.65
C GLU A 161 0.38 5.61 -16.59
N ALA A 162 -0.11 5.03 -17.69
CA ALA A 162 -0.31 3.58 -17.81
C ALA A 162 1.01 2.81 -17.67
N SER A 163 2.09 3.27 -18.30
CA SER A 163 3.40 2.63 -18.19
C SER A 163 3.96 2.65 -16.76
N LEU A 164 3.80 3.77 -16.04
CA LEU A 164 4.21 3.90 -14.65
C LEU A 164 3.39 2.97 -13.75
N ARG A 165 2.07 2.90 -13.98
CA ARG A 165 1.20 1.96 -13.26
C ARG A 165 1.60 0.51 -13.48
N THR A 166 1.81 0.08 -14.73
CA THR A 166 2.18 -1.31 -15.02
C THR A 166 3.47 -1.68 -14.31
N ARG A 167 4.46 -0.77 -14.30
CA ARG A 167 5.70 -0.94 -13.56
C ARG A 167 5.47 -1.00 -12.04
N GLY A 168 4.72 -0.06 -11.47
CA GLY A 168 4.39 -0.02 -10.05
C GLY A 168 3.66 -1.29 -9.60
N SER A 169 2.66 -1.74 -10.36
CA SER A 169 1.92 -2.97 -10.09
C SER A 169 2.83 -4.20 -10.06
N ALA A 170 3.73 -4.34 -11.04
CA ALA A 170 4.69 -5.44 -11.06
C ALA A 170 5.64 -5.41 -9.85
N LEU A 171 6.08 -4.23 -9.42
CA LEU A 171 6.91 -4.05 -8.23
C LEU A 171 6.15 -4.40 -6.95
N HIS A 172 4.88 -3.98 -6.80
CA HIS A 172 4.04 -4.33 -5.65
C HIS A 172 3.76 -5.84 -5.58
N THR A 173 3.51 -6.51 -6.71
CA THR A 173 3.40 -7.98 -6.76
C THR A 173 4.69 -8.63 -6.27
N ARG A 174 5.84 -8.22 -6.81
CA ARG A 174 7.15 -8.75 -6.37
C ARG A 174 7.37 -8.52 -4.87
N ARG A 175 7.03 -7.34 -4.34
CA ARG A 175 7.15 -7.03 -2.91
C ARG A 175 6.28 -7.96 -2.06
N THR A 176 5.07 -8.27 -2.52
CA THR A 176 4.15 -9.19 -1.83
C THR A 176 4.68 -10.62 -1.78
N ASP A 177 5.29 -11.09 -2.87
CA ASP A 177 5.94 -12.40 -2.93
C ASP A 177 7.13 -12.48 -1.97
N LEU A 178 7.92 -11.40 -1.88
CA LEU A 178 9.05 -11.29 -0.95
C LEU A 178 8.60 -11.25 0.51
N ASP A 179 7.53 -10.51 0.84
CA ASP A 179 6.95 -10.52 2.19
C ASP A 179 6.50 -11.93 2.59
N THR A 180 5.85 -12.65 1.65
CA THR A 180 5.44 -14.04 1.87
C THR A 180 6.64 -14.96 2.10
N GLN A 181 7.75 -14.72 1.40
CA GLN A 181 9.01 -15.43 1.63
C GLN A 181 9.61 -15.10 3.00
N ALA A 182 9.66 -13.82 3.39
CA ALA A 182 10.15 -13.38 4.69
C ALA A 182 9.34 -14.01 5.83
N GLN A 183 8.01 -14.05 5.71
CA GLN A 183 7.15 -14.68 6.69
C GLN A 183 7.47 -16.17 6.85
N ARG A 184 7.60 -16.91 5.74
CA ARG A 184 7.98 -18.35 5.79
C ARG A 184 9.33 -18.57 6.47
N LEU A 185 10.33 -17.73 6.19
CA LEU A 185 11.64 -17.82 6.84
C LEU A 185 11.57 -17.50 8.33
N ASN A 186 10.74 -16.54 8.74
CA ASN A 186 10.50 -16.24 10.15
C ASN A 186 9.78 -17.39 10.87
N ASP A 187 8.83 -18.07 10.22
CA ASP A 187 8.17 -19.25 10.78
C ASP A 187 9.15 -20.42 10.94
N GLU A 188 10.05 -20.61 9.97
CA GLU A 188 11.15 -21.58 10.05
C GLU A 188 12.11 -21.24 11.19
N TYR A 189 12.50 -19.96 11.34
CA TYR A 189 13.30 -19.49 12.46
C TYR A 189 12.64 -19.80 13.80
N GLY A 190 11.35 -19.50 13.93
CA GLY A 190 10.58 -19.82 15.14
C GLY A 190 10.57 -21.32 15.45
N THR A 191 10.49 -22.15 14.41
CA THR A 191 10.56 -23.62 14.53
C THR A 191 11.93 -24.10 14.98
N LEU A 192 13.01 -23.60 14.36
CA LEU A 192 14.39 -23.90 14.77
C LEU A 192 14.59 -23.49 16.23
N HIS A 193 14.24 -22.26 16.57
CA HIS A 193 14.40 -21.74 17.92
C HIS A 193 13.62 -22.54 18.97
N ALA A 194 12.41 -23.02 18.64
CA ALA A 194 11.60 -23.84 19.54
C ALA A 194 12.14 -25.27 19.72
N GLN A 195 12.68 -25.88 18.65
CA GLN A 195 13.29 -27.21 18.71
C GLN A 195 14.59 -27.21 19.52
N GLY A 196 15.34 -26.12 19.44
CA GLY A 196 16.68 -26.04 20.01
C GLY A 196 17.64 -27.05 19.39
N PRO A 197 18.86 -27.18 19.93
CA PRO A 197 19.79 -28.23 19.53
C PRO A 197 19.20 -29.59 19.92
N ALA A 198 19.24 -30.56 19.01
CA ALA A 198 18.69 -31.88 19.27
C ALA A 198 19.33 -32.48 20.54
N ALA A 199 18.50 -32.95 21.48
CA ALA A 199 18.99 -33.61 22.68
C ALA A 199 19.84 -34.82 22.24
N PRO A 200 21.07 -34.97 22.74
CA PRO A 200 21.85 -36.17 22.45
C PRO A 200 21.05 -37.37 22.93
N SER A 201 21.01 -38.41 22.09
CA SER A 201 20.54 -39.72 22.55
C SER A 201 21.33 -40.08 23.80
N THR A 202 20.64 -40.57 24.85
CA THR A 202 21.11 -40.80 26.23
C THR A 202 22.24 -41.82 26.39
N VAL A 203 23.04 -42.05 25.35
CA VAL A 203 24.27 -42.82 25.40
C VAL A 203 25.31 -41.98 26.12
N VAL A 204 25.46 -42.28 27.42
CA VAL A 204 26.48 -41.75 28.31
C VAL A 204 27.86 -41.97 27.69
N GLY A 205 28.50 -40.91 27.17
CA GLY A 205 29.93 -40.97 26.85
C GLY A 205 30.47 -40.02 25.81
N ASP A 206 29.67 -39.45 24.90
CA ASP A 206 30.25 -38.82 23.70
C ASP A 206 30.03 -37.29 23.60
N THR A 207 30.83 -36.54 24.36
CA THR A 207 30.87 -35.06 24.35
C THR A 207 31.07 -34.48 22.93
N PHE A 208 31.74 -35.22 22.05
CA PHE A 208 31.97 -34.81 20.66
C PHE A 208 30.66 -34.76 19.85
N VAL A 209 29.75 -35.71 20.06
CA VAL A 209 28.45 -35.78 19.37
C VAL A 209 27.51 -34.65 19.81
N MET A 210 27.55 -34.28 21.11
CA MET A 210 26.83 -33.09 21.58
C MET A 210 27.33 -31.81 20.89
N LEU A 211 28.64 -31.56 20.90
CA LEU A 211 29.21 -30.35 20.28
C LEU A 211 28.90 -30.25 18.78
N ALA A 212 28.95 -31.37 18.05
CA ALA A 212 28.58 -31.39 16.63
C ALA A 212 27.09 -31.08 16.38
N THR A 213 26.21 -31.59 17.25
CA THR A 213 24.75 -31.34 17.15
C THR A 213 24.40 -29.88 17.46
N HIS A 214 25.04 -29.31 18.48
CA HIS A 214 24.90 -27.89 18.81
C HIS A 214 25.40 -26.99 17.69
N ARG A 215 26.56 -27.30 17.10
CA ARG A 215 27.11 -26.56 15.94
C ARG A 215 26.19 -26.63 14.72
N GLY A 216 25.69 -27.83 14.39
CA GLY A 216 24.75 -27.99 13.27
C GLY A 216 23.46 -27.19 13.44
N HIS A 217 22.96 -27.08 14.67
CA HIS A 217 21.82 -26.23 14.99
C HIS A 217 22.14 -24.73 14.84
N ALA A 218 23.26 -24.27 15.38
CA ALA A 218 23.69 -22.87 15.27
C ALA A 218 23.93 -22.47 13.81
N ASP A 219 24.55 -23.34 13.01
CA ASP A 219 24.74 -23.15 11.56
C ASP A 219 23.40 -23.02 10.82
N ALA A 220 22.40 -23.83 11.17
CA ALA A 220 21.07 -23.76 10.57
C ALA A 220 20.34 -22.44 10.92
N VAL A 221 20.38 -22.03 12.19
CA VAL A 221 19.81 -20.74 12.62
C VAL A 221 20.51 -19.58 11.90
N ARG A 222 21.85 -19.61 11.84
CA ARG A 222 22.64 -18.61 11.14
C ARG A 222 22.29 -18.53 9.66
N ALA A 223 22.21 -19.66 8.97
CA ALA A 223 21.85 -19.71 7.55
C ALA A 223 20.45 -19.13 7.29
N ASN A 224 19.48 -19.45 8.14
CA ASN A 224 18.13 -18.89 8.05
C ASN A 224 18.13 -17.36 8.29
N ARG A 225 18.86 -16.84 9.29
CA ARG A 225 18.99 -15.39 9.50
C ARG A 225 19.59 -14.70 8.28
N LEU A 226 20.66 -15.23 7.70
CA LEU A 226 21.26 -14.65 6.47
C LEU A 226 20.29 -14.66 5.29
N ALA A 227 19.44 -15.68 5.17
CA ALA A 227 18.38 -15.71 4.17
C ALA A 227 17.33 -14.60 4.41
N ILE A 228 16.91 -14.36 5.66
CA ILE A 228 15.99 -13.26 6.02
C ILE A 228 16.61 -11.91 5.65
N ALA A 229 17.88 -11.68 5.97
CA ALA A 229 18.58 -10.44 5.61
C ALA A 229 18.59 -10.23 4.08
N THR A 230 18.85 -11.28 3.31
CA THR A 230 18.84 -11.22 1.84
C THR A 230 17.46 -10.81 1.30
N VAL A 231 16.38 -11.36 1.85
CA VAL A 231 15.02 -10.98 1.45
C VAL A 231 14.74 -9.51 1.80
N HIS A 232 15.18 -9.02 2.96
CA HIS A 232 15.02 -7.61 3.32
C HIS A 232 15.78 -6.67 2.38
N ASP A 233 17.00 -7.02 1.95
CA ASP A 233 17.72 -6.24 0.92
C ASP A 233 16.93 -6.19 -0.39
N GLU A 234 16.35 -7.32 -0.82
CA GLU A 234 15.55 -7.36 -2.04
C GLU A 234 14.30 -6.49 -1.92
N ILE A 235 13.63 -6.49 -0.77
CA ILE A 235 12.46 -5.62 -0.54
C ILE A 235 12.89 -4.15 -0.57
N ALA A 236 14.01 -3.78 0.08
CA ALA A 236 14.55 -2.43 0.02
C ALA A 236 14.82 -1.98 -1.43
N ALA A 237 15.42 -2.85 -2.24
CA ALA A 237 15.68 -2.58 -3.66
C ALA A 237 14.40 -2.43 -4.50
N VAL A 238 13.31 -3.11 -4.12
CA VAL A 238 11.99 -2.91 -4.76
C VAL A 238 11.43 -1.54 -4.40
N TYR A 239 11.54 -1.11 -3.13
CA TYR A 239 11.12 0.23 -2.72
C TYR A 239 11.91 1.35 -3.41
N ASP A 240 13.23 1.18 -3.61
CA ASP A 240 14.02 2.14 -4.40
C ASP A 240 13.51 2.29 -5.83
N GLN A 241 13.06 1.20 -6.46
CA GLN A 241 12.47 1.24 -7.79
C GLN A 241 11.09 1.91 -7.78
N LEU A 242 10.30 1.67 -6.72
CA LEU A 242 9.00 2.31 -6.51
C LEU A 242 9.11 3.83 -6.40
N VAL A 243 10.20 4.38 -5.87
CA VAL A 243 10.44 5.85 -5.85
C VAL A 243 10.34 6.47 -7.25
N THR A 244 10.82 5.77 -8.28
CA THR A 244 10.78 6.26 -9.67
C THR A 244 9.45 5.91 -10.35
N ALA A 245 8.86 4.76 -10.04
CA ALA A 245 7.57 4.35 -10.60
C ALA A 245 6.40 5.17 -10.02
N GLU A 246 6.52 5.64 -8.78
CA GLU A 246 5.47 6.31 -8.01
C GLU A 246 5.99 7.59 -7.32
N PRO A 247 6.34 8.64 -8.09
CA PRO A 247 6.99 9.82 -7.52
C PRO A 247 6.17 10.55 -6.45
N SER A 248 4.84 10.47 -6.50
CA SER A 248 3.95 11.05 -5.48
C SER A 248 4.12 10.41 -4.09
N LEU A 249 4.60 9.16 -4.04
CA LEU A 249 4.84 8.38 -2.82
C LEU A 249 6.33 8.13 -2.56
N ALA A 250 7.21 8.91 -3.20
CA ALA A 250 8.66 8.73 -3.12
C ALA A 250 9.21 8.84 -1.69
N GLU A 251 8.59 9.66 -0.83
CA GLU A 251 9.00 9.80 0.57
C GLU A 251 8.71 8.52 1.36
N GLU A 252 7.49 7.98 1.21
CA GLU A 252 7.05 6.75 1.84
C GLU A 252 7.91 5.56 1.40
N HIS A 253 8.20 5.46 0.10
CA HIS A 253 9.05 4.40 -0.44
C HIS A 253 10.47 4.46 0.10
N ARG A 254 11.06 5.66 0.26
CA ARG A 254 12.39 5.80 0.88
C ARG A 254 12.39 5.35 2.34
N ILE A 255 11.39 5.77 3.12
CA ILE A 255 11.27 5.37 4.53
C ILE A 255 11.18 3.85 4.65
N GLN A 256 10.40 3.20 3.78
CA GLN A 256 10.28 1.73 3.76
C GLN A 256 11.59 1.05 3.34
N ALA A 257 12.28 1.58 2.32
CA ALA A 257 13.58 1.07 1.92
C ALA A 257 14.61 1.14 3.06
N ASP A 258 14.67 2.27 3.77
CA ASP A 258 15.56 2.46 4.93
C ASP A 258 15.23 1.47 6.06
N TRP A 259 13.94 1.33 6.39
CA TRP A 259 13.51 0.36 7.40
C TRP A 259 13.95 -1.08 7.08
N HIS A 260 13.82 -1.49 5.82
CA HIS A 260 14.26 -2.82 5.37
C HIS A 260 15.78 -2.99 5.40
N ARG A 261 16.56 -1.95 5.10
CA ARG A 261 18.02 -1.98 5.24
C ARG A 261 18.44 -2.16 6.69
N ASP A 262 17.84 -1.40 7.61
CA ASP A 262 18.10 -1.51 9.05
C ASP A 262 17.73 -2.91 9.57
N ALA A 263 16.60 -3.46 9.13
CA ALA A 263 16.17 -4.81 9.50
C ALA A 263 17.13 -5.89 8.97
N SER A 264 17.67 -5.69 7.76
CA SER A 264 18.67 -6.58 7.15
C SER A 264 20.00 -6.54 7.92
N GLU A 265 20.49 -5.36 8.27
CA GLU A 265 21.71 -5.18 9.08
C GLU A 265 21.59 -5.84 10.45
N GLN A 266 20.53 -5.55 11.20
CA GLN A 266 20.26 -6.19 12.51
C GLN A 266 20.19 -7.71 12.40
N THR A 267 19.66 -8.23 11.29
CA THR A 267 19.57 -9.66 11.05
C THR A 267 20.92 -10.31 10.80
N ARG A 268 21.84 -9.63 10.10
CA ARG A 268 23.23 -10.08 9.91
C ARG A 268 24.02 -10.02 11.20
N ASP A 269 23.91 -8.94 11.96
CA ASP A 269 24.57 -8.81 13.25
C ASP A 269 24.20 -9.95 14.19
N HIS A 270 22.93 -10.33 14.21
CA HIS A 270 22.47 -11.51 14.95
C HIS A 270 23.13 -12.80 14.46
N ALA A 271 23.22 -13.00 13.14
CA ALA A 271 23.85 -14.17 12.54
C ALA A 271 25.35 -14.26 12.88
N ASP A 272 26.04 -13.12 12.96
CA ASP A 272 27.46 -13.05 13.30
C ASP A 272 27.72 -13.29 14.80
N LEU A 273 26.81 -12.85 15.68
CA LEU A 273 26.87 -13.16 17.11
C LEU A 273 26.79 -14.68 17.38
N LEU A 274 26.01 -15.41 16.58
CA LEU A 274 25.94 -16.87 16.67
C LEU A 274 27.29 -17.52 16.31
N SER A 275 28.03 -16.97 15.35
CA SER A 275 29.39 -17.43 15.01
C SER A 275 30.43 -17.09 16.08
N ALA A 276 30.34 -15.91 16.69
CA ALA A 276 31.29 -15.48 17.72
C ALA A 276 31.15 -16.26 19.04
N GLY A 277 29.94 -16.74 19.36
CA GLY A 277 29.66 -17.60 20.51
C GLY A 277 30.35 -18.97 20.45
N GLU A 278 30.71 -19.46 19.26
CA GLU A 278 31.38 -20.75 19.07
C GLU A 278 32.91 -20.70 19.26
N SER A 279 33.49 -19.49 19.32
CA SER A 279 34.95 -19.28 19.42
C SER A 279 35.47 -19.08 20.85
N ARG A 280 34.60 -19.21 21.88
CA ARG A 280 34.96 -19.14 23.31
C ARG A 280 34.77 -20.49 23.98
#